data_AF-A0A3D5A6W3-F1
#
_entry.id   AF-A0A3D5A6W3-F1
#
_cell.length_a   1.000
_cell.length_b   1.000
_cell.length_c   1.000
_cell.angle_alpha   90.00
_cell.angle_beta   90.00
_cell.angle_gamma   90.00
#
_symmetry.space_group_name_H-M   'P 1'
#
loop_
_entity.id
_entity.type
_entity.pdbx_description
1 polymer ?
#
loop_
_entity_poly.entity_id
_entity_poly.type
_entity_poly.pdbx_seq_one_letter_code
_entity_poly.pdbx_strand_id
1 'polypeptide(L)'
;METNKTPLLDRIGTSVFTKLITILILVLLLLIPLFWVKDLIEERKNRQSEVSNEIAFKWAGQQVISGPIIAIPYQVVKEIVTTDKNIVSTKNTYVTQYVYLLPKALNINSTISPESLKRGIYNSVVYNAQLDLKGSFDAIDFNKIDLNGVDLEWKNAKILIGLSDLKGLGASPTLVFNQQQIEF
;
A
#
# COMPACT_ATOMS: atom_id res chain seq x y z
N MET A 1 -10.11 33.49 -85.90
CA MET A 1 -10.24 34.17 -84.59
C MET A 1 -10.73 33.12 -83.61
N GLU A 2 -9.82 32.26 -83.12
CA GLU A 2 -10.16 31.17 -82.21
C GLU A 2 -9.64 31.51 -80.81
N THR A 3 -10.56 31.47 -79.84
CA THR A 3 -10.29 31.81 -78.45
C THR A 3 -9.83 30.55 -77.72
N ASN A 4 -8.51 30.43 -77.54
CA ASN A 4 -7.90 29.32 -76.82
C ASN A 4 -8.11 29.51 -75.31
N LYS A 5 -9.20 28.93 -74.79
CA LYS A 5 -9.45 28.82 -73.34
C LYS A 5 -8.65 27.63 -72.81
N THR A 6 -7.39 27.84 -72.46
CA THR A 6 -6.64 26.84 -71.67
C THR A 6 -7.40 26.55 -70.38
N PRO A 7 -7.71 25.27 -70.08
CA PRO A 7 -8.61 24.92 -68.99
C PRO A 7 -7.94 25.26 -67.67
N LEU A 8 -8.67 25.93 -66.77
CA LEU A 8 -8.18 26.36 -65.46
C LEU A 8 -7.51 25.22 -64.66
N LEU A 9 -7.87 23.95 -64.93
CA LEU A 9 -7.27 22.76 -64.34
C LEU A 9 -5.77 22.61 -64.65
N ASP A 10 -5.28 22.98 -65.84
CA ASP A 10 -3.87 22.79 -66.22
C ASP A 10 -2.93 23.78 -65.51
N ARG A 11 -3.43 24.97 -65.17
CA ARG A 11 -2.68 25.97 -64.38
C ARG A 11 -2.64 25.64 -62.89
N ILE A 12 -3.60 24.86 -62.39
CA ILE A 12 -3.67 24.46 -60.99
C ILE A 12 -2.62 23.37 -60.69
N GLY A 13 -2.35 22.44 -61.60
CA GLY A 13 -1.39 21.34 -61.38
C GLY A 13 0.10 21.72 -61.40
N THR A 14 0.45 22.87 -61.97
CA THR A 14 1.86 23.30 -62.16
C THR A 14 2.35 24.34 -61.14
N SER A 15 1.43 24.96 -60.38
CA SER A 15 1.76 25.99 -59.38
C SER A 15 2.27 25.39 -58.07
N VAL A 16 3.37 25.96 -57.56
CA VAL A 16 3.97 25.62 -56.25
C VAL A 16 2.96 25.75 -55.10
N PHE A 17 2.05 26.72 -55.20
CA PHE A 17 1.02 26.98 -54.19
C PHE A 17 0.03 25.81 -54.05
N THR A 18 -0.42 25.23 -55.16
CA THR A 18 -1.31 24.07 -55.14
C THR A 18 -0.62 22.87 -54.50
N LYS A 19 0.66 22.63 -54.83
CA LYS A 19 1.45 21.54 -54.25
C LYS A 19 1.57 21.68 -52.73
N LEU A 20 1.79 22.89 -52.21
CA LEU A 20 1.83 23.17 -50.77
C LEU A 20 0.49 22.86 -50.09
N ILE A 21 -0.63 23.26 -50.68
CA ILE A 21 -1.98 22.96 -50.15
C ILE A 21 -2.22 21.45 -50.14
N THR A 22 -1.87 20.73 -51.21
CA THR A 22 -2.02 19.28 -51.27
C THR A 22 -1.20 18.58 -50.17
N ILE A 23 0.04 19.01 -49.95
CA ILE A 23 0.88 18.50 -48.86
C ILE A 23 0.24 18.78 -47.50
N LEU A 24 -0.26 19.99 -47.27
CA LEU A 24 -0.93 20.36 -46.02
C LEU A 24 -2.15 19.46 -45.75
N ILE A 25 -2.99 19.24 -46.75
CA ILE A 25 -4.17 18.36 -46.64
C ILE A 25 -3.74 16.92 -46.34
N LEU A 26 -2.71 16.42 -47.03
CA LEU A 26 -2.17 15.08 -46.78
C LEU A 26 -1.64 14.93 -45.35
N VAL A 27 -0.90 15.93 -44.84
CA VAL A 27 -0.40 15.93 -43.46
C VAL A 27 -1.57 15.90 -42.46
N LEU A 28 -2.60 16.73 -42.67
CA LEU A 28 -3.79 16.75 -41.82
C LEU A 28 -4.53 15.41 -41.85
N LEU A 29 -4.65 14.79 -43.03
CA LEU A 29 -5.30 13.50 -43.19
C LEU A 29 -4.51 12.39 -42.46
N LEU A 30 -3.17 12.43 -42.53
CA LEU A 30 -2.29 11.49 -41.81
C LEU A 30 -2.26 11.71 -40.29
N LEU A 31 -2.60 12.90 -39.79
CA LEU A 31 -2.69 13.14 -38.36
C LEU A 31 -3.84 12.35 -37.71
N ILE A 32 -4.97 12.17 -38.40
CA ILE A 32 -6.12 11.43 -37.88
C ILE A 32 -5.75 10.00 -37.42
N PRO A 33 -5.18 9.12 -38.29
CA PRO A 33 -4.79 7.78 -37.87
C PRO A 33 -3.64 7.79 -36.85
N LEU A 34 -2.76 8.80 -36.89
CA LEU A 34 -1.70 8.93 -35.89
C LEU A 34 -2.25 9.17 -34.49
N PHE A 35 -3.27 10.05 -34.35
CA PHE A 35 -3.96 10.27 -33.10
C PHE A 35 -4.65 8.99 -32.60
N TRP A 36 -5.34 8.26 -33.47
CA TRP A 36 -5.98 6.98 -33.08
C TRP A 36 -4.98 5.94 -32.56
N VAL A 37 -3.82 5.81 -33.20
CA VAL A 37 -2.77 4.89 -32.74
C VAL A 37 -2.23 5.35 -31.39
N LYS A 38 -2.00 6.65 -31.20
CA LYS A 38 -1.54 7.20 -29.92
C LYS A 38 -2.55 6.92 -28.80
N ASP A 39 -3.84 7.17 -29.04
CA ASP A 39 -4.91 6.93 -28.07
C ASP A 39 -4.99 5.45 -27.71
N LEU A 40 -4.87 4.55 -28.68
CA LEU A 40 -4.86 3.11 -28.43
C LEU A 40 -3.65 2.65 -27.60
N ILE A 41 -2.48 3.24 -27.84
CA ILE A 41 -1.27 2.96 -27.03
C ILE A 41 -1.47 3.44 -25.60
N GLU A 42 -2.03 4.63 -25.42
CA GLU A 42 -2.32 5.19 -24.10
C GLU A 42 -3.35 4.35 -23.34
N GLU A 43 -4.43 3.93 -24.00
CA GLU A 43 -5.43 3.01 -23.43
C GLU A 43 -4.78 1.70 -22.98
N ARG A 44 -3.89 1.10 -23.78
CA ARG A 44 -3.19 -0.13 -23.42
C ARG A 44 -2.25 0.05 -22.23
N LYS A 45 -1.52 1.17 -22.18
CA LYS A 45 -0.66 1.50 -21.03
C LYS A 45 -1.48 1.66 -19.75
N ASN A 46 -2.60 2.39 -19.83
CA ASN A 46 -3.46 2.62 -18.68
C ASN A 46 -4.10 1.32 -18.21
N ARG A 47 -4.64 0.51 -19.12
CA ARG A 47 -5.22 -0.80 -18.80
C ARG A 47 -4.20 -1.76 -18.16
N GLN A 48 -2.94 -1.74 -18.61
CA GLN A 48 -1.88 -2.53 -17.98
C GLN A 48 -1.65 -2.10 -16.52
N SER A 49 -1.59 -0.78 -16.27
CA SER A 49 -1.42 -0.23 -14.91
C SER A 49 -2.60 -0.59 -14.00
N GLU A 50 -3.83 -0.44 -14.50
CA GLU A 50 -5.05 -0.82 -13.79
C GLU A 50 -5.07 -2.30 -13.41
N VAL A 51 -4.73 -3.18 -14.35
CA VAL A 51 -4.66 -4.62 -14.08
C VAL A 51 -3.61 -4.94 -13.02
N SER A 52 -2.43 -4.31 -13.09
CA SER A 52 -1.39 -4.50 -12.07
C SER A 52 -1.86 -4.05 -10.69
N ASN A 53 -2.52 -2.89 -10.61
CA ASN A 53 -3.05 -2.36 -9.35
C ASN A 53 -4.20 -3.22 -8.80
N GLU A 54 -5.06 -3.78 -9.66
CA GLU A 54 -6.12 -4.68 -9.23
C GLU A 54 -5.56 -5.99 -8.68
N ILE A 55 -4.54 -6.56 -9.35
CA ILE A 55 -3.82 -7.74 -8.84
C ILE A 55 -3.18 -7.42 -7.49
N ALA A 56 -2.48 -6.29 -7.38
CA ALA A 56 -1.89 -5.84 -6.12
C ALA A 56 -2.94 -5.70 -5.02
N PHE A 57 -4.06 -5.02 -5.29
CA PHE A 57 -5.14 -4.83 -4.30
C PHE A 57 -5.74 -6.16 -3.80
N LYS A 58 -5.87 -7.16 -4.69
CA LYS A 58 -6.35 -8.50 -4.33
C LYS A 58 -5.31 -9.33 -3.56
N TRP A 59 -4.02 -9.12 -3.83
CA TRP A 59 -2.90 -9.86 -3.22
C TRP A 59 -2.25 -9.14 -2.01
N ALA A 60 -2.85 -8.02 -1.55
CA ALA A 60 -2.41 -7.17 -0.43
C ALA A 60 -1.29 -6.14 -0.71
N GLY A 61 -0.96 -5.88 -1.97
CA GLY A 61 -0.11 -4.76 -2.37
C GLY A 61 1.25 -4.73 -1.68
N GLN A 62 1.74 -3.54 -1.36
CA GLN A 62 3.00 -3.37 -0.64
C GLN A 62 2.81 -3.69 0.85
N GLN A 63 3.64 -4.60 1.37
CA GLN A 63 3.62 -5.01 2.77
C GLN A 63 4.70 -4.33 3.60
N VAL A 64 4.30 -3.79 4.76
CA VAL A 64 5.20 -3.31 5.82
C VAL A 64 4.85 -4.08 7.09
N ILE A 65 5.86 -4.66 7.72
CA ILE A 65 5.71 -5.53 8.88
C ILE A 65 6.51 -4.92 10.02
N SER A 66 5.87 -4.76 11.18
CA SER A 66 6.57 -4.30 12.37
C SER A 66 7.26 -5.48 13.06
N GLY A 67 8.34 -5.19 13.80
CA GLY A 67 8.88 -6.15 14.75
C GLY A 67 7.85 -6.53 15.83
N PRO A 68 8.04 -7.68 16.51
CA PRO A 68 7.17 -8.10 17.59
C PRO A 68 7.34 -7.18 18.81
N ILE A 69 6.23 -6.75 19.41
CA ILE A 69 6.21 -5.90 20.61
C ILE A 69 5.40 -6.62 21.68
N ILE A 70 5.87 -6.65 22.92
CA ILE A 70 5.10 -7.20 24.03
C ILE A 70 4.34 -6.05 24.69
N ALA A 71 3.02 -6.16 24.78
CA ALA A 71 2.15 -5.21 25.47
C ALA A 71 1.63 -5.85 26.76
N ILE A 72 1.96 -5.26 27.91
CA ILE A 72 1.57 -5.75 29.23
C ILE A 72 0.57 -4.80 29.85
N PRO A 73 -0.68 -5.24 30.11
CA PRO A 73 -1.69 -4.37 30.70
C PRO A 73 -1.42 -4.10 32.18
N TYR A 74 -1.84 -2.93 32.64
CA TYR A 74 -1.88 -2.54 34.04
C TYR A 74 -3.06 -1.59 34.31
N GLN A 75 -3.50 -1.51 35.55
CA GLN A 75 -4.65 -0.67 35.93
C GLN A 75 -4.18 0.62 36.59
N VAL A 76 -4.75 1.74 36.16
CA VAL A 76 -4.59 3.04 36.83
C VAL A 76 -5.93 3.55 37.32
N VAL A 77 -5.93 4.11 38.53
CA VAL A 77 -7.10 4.80 39.07
C VAL A 77 -7.09 6.24 38.54
N LYS A 78 -8.11 6.62 37.78
CA LYS A 78 -8.37 8.01 37.42
C LYS A 78 -9.52 8.56 38.25
N GLU A 79 -9.27 9.70 38.89
CA GLU A 79 -10.30 10.48 39.53
C GLU A 79 -11.01 11.33 38.46
N ILE A 80 -12.30 11.08 38.24
CA ILE A 80 -13.12 11.92 37.37
C ILE A 80 -13.96 12.80 38.29
N VAL A 81 -13.68 14.11 38.25
CA VAL A 81 -14.46 15.11 38.97
C VAL A 81 -15.57 15.60 38.04
N THR A 82 -16.82 15.27 38.37
CA THR A 82 -17.98 15.78 37.65
C THR A 82 -18.67 16.83 38.51
N THR A 83 -18.87 18.01 37.95
CA THR A 83 -19.65 19.08 38.57
C THR A 83 -21.01 19.16 37.88
N ASP A 84 -22.07 18.75 38.58
CA ASP A 84 -23.45 18.95 38.14
C ASP A 84 -24.19 19.77 39.20
N LYS A 85 -24.86 20.85 38.78
CA LYS A 85 -25.67 21.74 39.65
C LYS A 85 -24.98 22.12 40.98
N ASN A 86 -23.72 22.57 40.94
CA ASN A 86 -22.89 22.94 42.11
C ASN A 86 -22.54 21.80 43.08
N ILE A 87 -22.77 20.54 42.71
CA ILE A 87 -22.30 19.37 43.47
C ILE A 87 -21.05 18.82 42.78
N VAL A 88 -19.92 18.85 43.47
CA VAL A 88 -18.67 18.22 43.04
C VAL A 88 -18.73 16.75 43.45
N SER A 89 -18.79 15.83 42.49
CA SER A 89 -18.70 14.39 42.74
C SER A 89 -17.41 13.83 42.17
N THR A 90 -16.59 13.26 43.06
CA THR A 90 -15.40 12.48 42.70
C THR A 90 -15.81 11.03 42.45
N LYS A 91 -15.53 10.50 41.25
CA LYS A 91 -15.66 9.07 40.95
C LYS A 91 -14.31 8.48 40.55
N ASN A 92 -13.84 7.48 41.29
CA ASN A 92 -12.69 6.69 40.91
C ASN A 92 -13.08 5.71 39.79
N THR A 93 -12.37 5.76 38.67
CA THR A 93 -12.55 4.84 37.54
C THR A 93 -11.23 4.12 37.25
N TYR A 94 -11.28 2.80 37.13
CA TYR A 94 -10.13 1.99 36.70
C TYR A 94 -9.99 2.07 35.19
N VAL A 95 -8.80 2.43 34.71
CA VAL A 95 -8.46 2.48 33.29
C VAL A 95 -7.31 1.52 33.03
N THR A 96 -7.46 0.65 32.04
CA THR A 96 -6.37 -0.22 31.59
C THR A 96 -5.41 0.57 30.70
N GLN A 97 -4.14 0.56 31.07
CA GLN A 97 -3.03 1.07 30.27
C GLN A 97 -2.07 -0.07 29.94
N TYR A 98 -1.10 0.18 29.05
CA TYR A 98 -0.16 -0.85 28.59
C TYR A 98 1.27 -0.36 28.67
N VAL A 99 2.16 -1.22 29.16
CA VAL A 99 3.60 -1.09 28.99
C VAL A 99 3.99 -1.82 27.70
N TYR A 100 4.73 -1.14 26.82
CA TYR A 100 5.23 -1.72 25.57
C TYR A 100 6.72 -2.04 25.70
N LEU A 101 7.08 -3.31 25.53
CA LEU A 101 8.47 -3.75 25.46
C LEU A 101 8.83 -4.01 24.01
N LEU A 102 9.85 -3.30 23.56
CA LEU A 102 10.48 -3.49 22.27
C LEU A 102 11.59 -4.55 22.38
N PRO A 103 11.86 -5.32 21.31
CA PRO A 103 12.95 -6.28 21.32
C PRO A 103 14.28 -5.52 21.31
N LYS A 104 15.22 -5.97 22.14
CA LYS A 104 16.60 -5.44 22.16
C LYS A 104 17.36 -5.80 20.90
N ALA A 105 17.14 -7.00 20.40
CA ALA A 105 17.66 -7.47 19.14
C ALA A 105 16.55 -8.19 18.38
N LEU A 106 16.48 -7.97 17.08
CA LEU A 106 15.53 -8.58 16.18
C LEU A 106 16.29 -9.08 14.96
N ASN A 107 16.32 -10.39 14.77
CA ASN A 107 16.82 -11.03 13.56
C ASN A 107 15.64 -11.45 12.71
N ILE A 108 15.66 -11.07 11.44
CA ILE A 108 14.60 -11.37 10.48
C ILE A 108 15.23 -12.15 9.34
N ASN A 109 14.81 -13.40 9.17
CA ASN A 109 15.15 -14.19 7.99
C ASN A 109 13.91 -14.27 7.09
N SER A 110 14.11 -14.15 5.79
CA SER A 110 13.03 -14.17 4.82
C SER A 110 13.40 -15.02 3.62
N THR A 111 12.48 -15.85 3.18
CA THR A 111 12.54 -16.53 1.87
C THR A 111 11.47 -15.97 0.98
N ILE A 112 11.86 -15.35 -0.13
CA ILE A 112 10.95 -14.69 -1.07
C ILE A 112 10.88 -15.51 -2.36
N SER A 113 9.67 -15.85 -2.79
CA SER A 113 9.39 -16.58 -4.02
C SER A 113 8.50 -15.75 -4.95
N PRO A 114 8.98 -15.36 -6.14
CA PRO A 114 8.16 -14.66 -7.12
C PRO A 114 7.15 -15.61 -7.77
N GLU A 115 5.94 -15.12 -8.00
CA GLU A 115 4.86 -15.83 -8.69
C GLU A 115 4.26 -14.92 -9.77
N SER A 116 4.10 -15.44 -10.99
CA SER A 116 3.49 -14.67 -12.08
C SER A 116 1.97 -14.89 -12.10
N LEU A 117 1.22 -13.84 -11.77
CA LEU A 117 -0.23 -13.82 -11.92
C LEU A 117 -0.63 -13.25 -13.28
N LYS A 118 -1.72 -13.79 -13.83
CA LYS A 118 -2.23 -13.39 -15.15
C LYS A 118 -3.66 -12.88 -15.04
N ARG A 119 -3.97 -11.86 -15.83
CA ARG A 119 -5.33 -11.40 -16.06
C ARG A 119 -5.49 -10.97 -17.52
N GLY A 120 -6.24 -11.78 -18.27
CA GLY A 120 -6.35 -11.62 -19.73
C GLY A 120 -4.99 -11.80 -20.40
N ILE A 121 -4.56 -10.78 -21.17
CA ILE A 121 -3.25 -10.76 -21.84
C ILE A 121 -2.13 -10.13 -20.99
N TYR A 122 -2.45 -9.65 -19.78
CA TYR A 122 -1.52 -8.95 -18.91
C TYR A 122 -1.00 -9.90 -17.83
N ASN A 123 0.29 -9.76 -17.51
CA ASN A 123 0.96 -10.49 -16.46
C ASN A 123 1.49 -9.51 -15.41
N SER A 124 1.46 -9.89 -14.15
CA SER A 124 2.10 -9.18 -13.05
C SER A 124 2.81 -10.17 -12.14
N VAL A 125 3.94 -9.78 -11.57
CA VAL A 125 4.71 -10.62 -10.64
C VAL A 125 4.37 -10.20 -9.22
N VAL A 126 3.89 -11.14 -8.43
CA VAL A 126 3.71 -11.01 -6.99
C VAL A 126 4.79 -11.78 -6.26
N TYR A 127 4.96 -11.51 -4.96
CA TYR A 127 6.00 -12.13 -4.16
C TYR A 127 5.38 -12.74 -2.91
N ASN A 128 5.54 -14.05 -2.75
CA ASN A 128 5.21 -14.74 -1.51
C ASN A 128 6.46 -14.75 -0.63
N ALA A 129 6.33 -14.38 0.64
CA ALA A 129 7.43 -14.32 1.58
C ALA A 129 7.12 -15.19 2.81
N GLN A 130 8.06 -16.09 3.15
CA GLN A 130 8.07 -16.76 4.44
C GLN A 130 9.04 -16.03 5.36
N LEU A 131 8.56 -15.62 6.54
CA LEU A 131 9.29 -14.75 7.46
C LEU A 131 9.51 -15.46 8.80
N ASP A 132 10.77 -15.53 9.22
CA ASP A 132 11.18 -15.99 10.53
C ASP A 132 11.70 -14.80 11.35
N LEU A 133 10.89 -14.37 12.32
CA LEU A 133 11.18 -13.25 13.22
C LEU A 133 11.70 -13.80 14.56
N LYS A 134 12.96 -13.51 14.90
CA LYS A 134 13.58 -13.91 16.17
C LYS A 134 13.98 -12.68 16.98
N GLY A 135 13.18 -12.36 17.99
CA GLY A 135 13.41 -11.23 18.91
C GLY A 135 13.90 -11.70 20.29
N SER A 136 14.79 -10.92 20.90
CA SER A 136 15.16 -11.07 22.31
C SER A 136 14.75 -9.84 23.11
N PHE A 137 14.13 -10.04 24.27
CA PHE A 137 13.65 -8.98 25.15
C PHE A 137 14.44 -9.00 26.45
N ASP A 138 14.84 -7.81 26.91
CA ASP A 138 15.44 -7.65 28.24
C ASP A 138 14.35 -7.61 29.31
N ALA A 139 14.73 -7.83 30.56
CA ALA A 139 13.86 -7.60 31.70
C ALA A 139 13.42 -6.12 31.76
N ILE A 140 12.20 -5.88 32.25
CA ILE A 140 11.68 -4.52 32.44
C ILE A 140 12.50 -3.82 33.53
N ASP A 141 13.06 -2.68 33.18
CA ASP A 141 13.69 -1.78 34.15
C ASP A 141 12.63 -0.84 34.72
N PHE A 142 12.02 -1.26 35.82
CA PHE A 142 10.97 -0.50 36.51
C PHE A 142 11.45 0.87 37.00
N ASN A 143 12.76 1.14 37.09
CA ASN A 143 13.25 2.46 37.46
C ASN A 143 13.08 3.49 36.33
N LYS A 144 12.92 3.03 35.08
CA LYS A 144 12.71 3.90 33.91
C LYS A 144 11.24 4.17 33.62
N ILE A 145 10.33 3.51 34.34
CA ILE A 145 8.89 3.62 34.11
C ILE A 145 8.26 4.04 35.43
N ASP A 146 7.57 5.18 35.45
CA ASP A 146 6.88 5.68 36.64
C ASP A 146 5.62 4.85 36.92
N LEU A 147 5.82 3.61 37.37
CA LEU A 147 4.78 2.63 37.72
C LEU A 147 4.77 2.36 39.23
N ASN A 148 5.11 3.37 40.04
CA ASN A 148 5.21 3.23 41.49
C ASN A 148 3.89 2.65 42.06
N GLY A 149 3.95 1.41 42.56
CA GLY A 149 2.82 0.73 43.22
C GLY A 149 1.78 0.10 42.29
N VAL A 150 2.09 -0.09 40.99
CA VAL A 150 1.16 -0.67 40.03
C VAL A 150 1.55 -2.10 39.66
N ASP A 151 0.61 -3.05 39.81
CA ASP A 151 0.81 -4.44 39.41
C ASP A 151 0.63 -4.62 37.89
N LEU A 152 1.65 -5.20 37.26
CA LEU A 152 1.60 -5.62 35.86
C LEU A 152 0.85 -6.95 35.71
N GLU A 153 -0.14 -6.99 34.83
CA GLU A 153 -0.94 -8.19 34.55
C GLU A 153 -0.26 -9.08 33.49
N TRP A 154 0.85 -9.74 33.86
CA TRP A 154 1.61 -10.61 32.96
C TRP A 154 0.80 -11.72 32.29
N LYS A 155 -0.21 -12.26 33.00
CA LYS A 155 -1.11 -13.29 32.46
C LYS A 155 -1.91 -12.81 31.24
N ASN A 156 -2.15 -11.51 31.14
CA ASN A 156 -2.91 -10.86 30.07
C ASN A 156 -2.00 -10.14 29.06
N ALA A 157 -0.69 -10.39 29.12
CA ALA A 157 0.26 -9.82 28.16
C ALA A 157 -0.01 -10.35 26.75
N LYS A 158 0.21 -9.48 25.75
CA LYS A 158 -0.04 -9.77 24.33
C LYS A 158 1.21 -9.50 23.52
N ILE A 159 1.42 -10.30 22.48
CA ILE A 159 2.41 -9.99 21.45
C ILE A 159 1.69 -9.29 20.30
N LEU A 160 2.19 -8.12 19.93
CA LEU A 160 1.68 -7.30 18.86
C LEU A 160 2.65 -7.36 17.69
N ILE A 161 2.12 -7.68 16.51
CA ILE A 161 2.83 -7.61 15.24
C ILE A 161 1.94 -6.79 14.30
N GLY A 162 2.48 -5.70 13.80
CA GLY A 162 1.81 -4.82 12.85
C GLY A 162 2.04 -5.31 11.42
N LEU A 163 0.96 -5.29 10.63
CA LEU A 163 0.97 -5.56 9.19
C LEU A 163 0.25 -4.40 8.50
N SER A 164 0.73 -3.96 7.34
CA SER A 164 0.07 -2.89 6.58
C SER A 164 -1.28 -3.33 6.01
N ASP A 165 -1.43 -4.59 5.60
CA ASP A 165 -2.70 -5.15 5.14
C ASP A 165 -2.80 -6.64 5.46
N LEU A 166 -3.80 -7.00 6.26
CA LEU A 166 -4.03 -8.38 6.71
C LEU A 166 -4.34 -9.35 5.58
N LYS A 167 -4.78 -8.87 4.40
CA LYS A 167 -4.99 -9.74 3.23
C LYS A 167 -3.71 -10.46 2.80
N GLY A 168 -2.53 -9.94 3.14
CA GLY A 168 -1.25 -10.51 2.76
C GLY A 168 -0.83 -11.70 3.63
N LEU A 169 -1.55 -11.95 4.73
CA LEU A 169 -1.29 -13.06 5.62
C LEU A 169 -1.89 -14.35 5.02
N GLY A 170 -1.05 -15.13 4.33
CA GLY A 170 -1.49 -16.36 3.66
C GLY A 170 -1.72 -17.55 4.59
N ALA A 171 -1.18 -17.52 5.81
CA ALA A 171 -1.34 -18.58 6.81
C ALA A 171 -1.31 -18.00 8.22
N SER A 172 -1.92 -18.70 9.18
CA SER A 172 -1.83 -18.33 10.58
C SER A 172 -0.36 -18.38 11.04
N PRO A 173 0.15 -17.30 11.67
CA PRO A 173 1.50 -17.30 12.20
C PRO A 173 1.64 -18.37 13.29
N THR A 174 2.87 -18.82 13.54
CA THR A 174 3.20 -19.68 14.68
C THR A 174 4.10 -18.90 15.62
N LEU A 175 3.78 -18.89 16.91
CA LEU A 175 4.57 -18.22 17.93
C LEU A 175 5.31 -19.26 18.77
N VAL A 176 6.62 -19.06 18.95
CA VAL A 176 7.42 -19.83 19.90
C VAL A 176 8.01 -18.86 20.91
N PHE A 177 7.62 -19.00 22.17
CA PHE A 177 8.11 -18.18 23.28
C PHE A 177 8.81 -19.08 24.31
N ASN A 178 10.07 -18.78 24.65
CA ASN A 178 10.87 -19.59 25.57
C ASN A 178 10.83 -21.11 25.27
N GLN A 179 10.94 -21.48 23.98
CA GLN A 179 10.88 -22.86 23.47
C GLN A 179 9.51 -23.56 23.58
N GLN A 180 8.48 -22.85 24.04
CA GLN A 180 7.09 -23.34 24.02
C GLN A 180 6.36 -22.75 22.81
N GLN A 181 5.75 -23.62 22.01
CA GLN A 181 4.86 -23.20 20.93
C GLN A 181 3.53 -22.77 21.54
N ILE A 182 3.09 -21.57 21.16
CA ILE A 182 1.80 -20.99 21.55
C ILE A 182 0.99 -20.87 20.27
N GLU A 183 -0.18 -21.51 20.25
CA GLU A 183 -1.14 -21.36 19.16
C GLU A 183 -2.01 -20.11 19.39
N PHE A 184 -2.37 -19.46 18.29
CA PHE A 184 -3.17 -18.22 18.27
C PHE A 184 -4.66 -18.47 18.47
#